data_AF-A0A101VAF5-F1
#
_entry.id   AF-A0A101VAF5-F1
#
_cell.length_a   1.000
_cell.length_b   1.000
_cell.length_c   1.000
_cell.angle_alpha   90.00
_cell.angle_beta   90.00
_cell.angle_gamma   90.00
#
_symmetry.space_group_name_H-M   'P 1'
#
loop_
_entity.id
_entity.type
_entity.pdbx_description
1 polymer ?
#
loop_
_entity_poly.entity_id
_entity_poly.type
_entity_poly.pdbx_seq_one_letter_code
_entity_poly.pdbx_strand_id
1 'polypeptide(L)'
;MEWIKAKNLYDSEEKALKVANIISTTEARLASQARGAQYEVETKVENVGGKWQIIWRKVFTGHKSGCSGGCNSCHETPAKQAKAKIIPFKKPSD
;
A
#
# COMPACT_ATOMS: atom_id res chain seq x y z
N MET A 1 -11.16 17.85 -0.26
CA MET A 1 -9.73 17.54 -0.44
C MET A 1 -9.09 18.67 -1.22
N GLU A 2 -8.05 19.27 -0.69
CA GLU A 2 -7.44 20.49 -1.22
C GLU A 2 -6.28 20.18 -2.19
N TRP A 3 -6.11 21.05 -3.18
CA TRP A 3 -4.96 21.02 -4.08
C TRP A 3 -3.77 21.69 -3.41
N ILE A 4 -2.64 20.98 -3.34
CA ILE A 4 -1.39 21.45 -2.74
C ILE A 4 -0.53 22.05 -3.84
N LYS A 5 -0.07 23.28 -3.63
CA LYS A 5 0.84 23.96 -4.54
C LYS A 5 2.28 23.58 -4.23
N ALA A 6 3.03 23.15 -5.25
CA ALA A 6 4.47 23.03 -5.12
C ALA A 6 5.09 24.41 -4.85
N LYS A 7 6.09 24.46 -3.96
CA LYS A 7 6.74 25.72 -3.56
C LYS A 7 7.48 26.39 -4.72
N ASN A 8 7.98 25.59 -5.67
CA ASN A 8 8.80 26.07 -6.77
C ASN A 8 7.95 26.37 -8.00
N LEU A 9 8.35 27.43 -8.72
CA LEU A 9 7.87 27.79 -10.05
C LEU A 9 8.96 27.47 -11.06
N TYR A 10 8.57 27.04 -12.25
CA TYR A 10 9.50 26.60 -13.30
C TYR A 10 9.39 27.49 -14.53
N ASP A 11 10.50 27.83 -15.15
CA ASP A 11 10.49 28.69 -16.35
C ASP A 11 10.18 27.91 -17.64
N SER A 12 10.17 26.57 -17.58
CA SER A 12 9.90 25.68 -18.73
C SER A 12 8.81 24.68 -18.39
N GLU A 13 7.87 24.51 -19.32
CA GLU A 13 6.77 23.55 -19.21
C GLU A 13 7.29 22.12 -19.09
N GLU A 14 8.28 21.76 -19.92
CA GLU A 14 8.89 20.43 -19.91
C GLU A 14 9.52 20.09 -18.56
N LYS A 15 10.17 21.09 -17.92
CA LYS A 15 10.72 20.92 -16.57
C LYS A 15 9.60 20.73 -15.54
N ALA A 16 8.54 21.54 -15.63
CA ALA A 16 7.39 21.42 -14.74
C ALA A 16 6.69 20.06 -14.88
N LEU A 17 6.49 19.55 -16.10
CA LEU A 17 5.91 18.24 -16.38
C LEU A 17 6.78 17.10 -15.84
N LYS A 18 8.10 17.17 -16.04
CA LYS A 18 9.03 16.17 -15.47
C LYS A 18 8.93 16.12 -13.94
N VAL A 19 8.90 17.28 -13.29
CA VAL A 19 8.76 17.34 -11.83
C VAL A 19 7.37 16.88 -11.38
N ALA A 20 6.30 17.21 -12.11
CA ALA A 20 4.95 16.75 -11.80
C ALA A 20 4.86 15.21 -11.85
N ASN A 21 5.55 14.55 -12.78
CA ASN A 21 5.64 13.09 -12.83
C ASN A 21 6.41 12.51 -11.63
N ILE A 22 7.50 13.16 -11.22
CA ILE A 22 8.23 12.77 -10.00
C ILE A 22 7.30 12.88 -8.80
N ILE A 23 6.62 14.02 -8.61
CA ILE A 23 5.69 14.24 -7.49
C ILE A 23 4.59 13.18 -7.50
N SER A 24 3.95 12.93 -8.65
CA SER A 24 2.88 11.92 -8.78
C SER A 24 3.37 10.55 -8.27
N THR A 25 4.54 10.11 -8.73
CA THR A 25 5.07 8.79 -8.39
C THR A 25 5.59 8.70 -6.95
N THR A 26 6.27 9.73 -6.45
CA THR A 26 6.83 9.73 -5.09
C THR A 26 5.74 9.90 -4.04
N GLU A 27 4.80 10.82 -4.24
CA GLU A 27 3.72 11.06 -3.28
C GLU A 27 2.74 9.90 -3.26
N ALA A 28 2.46 9.25 -4.40
CA ALA A 28 1.62 8.04 -4.41
C ALA A 28 2.25 6.90 -3.61
N ARG A 29 3.57 6.72 -3.72
CA ARG A 29 4.32 5.72 -2.93
C ARG A 29 4.36 6.04 -1.44
N LEU A 30 4.49 7.31 -1.07
CA LEU A 30 4.50 7.74 0.34
C LEU A 30 3.11 7.72 0.96
N ALA A 31 2.06 7.99 0.18
CA ALA A 31 0.69 8.00 0.66
C ALA A 31 0.10 6.60 0.80
N SER A 32 0.52 5.65 -0.04
CA SER A 32 0.00 4.28 -0.04
C SER A 32 0.77 3.39 0.92
N GLN A 33 0.05 2.67 1.78
CA GLN A 33 0.65 1.67 2.66
C GLN A 33 0.77 0.32 1.95
N ALA A 34 1.80 -0.48 2.27
CA ALA A 34 1.96 -1.81 1.67
C ALA A 34 0.76 -2.74 1.93
N ARG A 35 0.10 -2.55 3.08
CA ARG A 35 -1.16 -3.20 3.48
C ARG A 35 -2.03 -2.12 4.10
N GLY A 36 -3.21 -1.85 3.54
CA GLY A 36 -4.10 -0.78 4.00
C GLY A 36 -4.46 0.23 2.91
N ALA A 37 -4.77 1.47 3.33
CA ALA A 37 -5.27 2.52 2.45
C ALA A 37 -4.29 2.82 1.28
N GLN A 38 -4.85 2.89 0.09
CA GLN A 38 -4.18 3.25 -1.15
C GLN A 38 -4.63 4.62 -1.60
N TYR A 39 -3.68 5.38 -2.11
CA TYR A 39 -3.92 6.71 -2.63
C TYR A 39 -3.17 6.87 -3.93
N GLU A 40 -3.85 7.42 -4.93
CA GLU A 40 -3.23 7.95 -6.13
C GLU A 40 -2.97 9.44 -5.96
N VAL A 41 -2.11 9.99 -6.81
CA VAL A 41 -1.77 11.40 -6.81
C VAL A 41 -2.03 11.98 -8.18
N GLU A 42 -3.02 12.86 -8.24
CA GLU A 42 -3.27 13.69 -9.41
C GLU A 42 -2.35 14.90 -9.37
N THR A 43 -1.70 15.19 -10.50
CA THR A 43 -0.87 16.38 -10.68
C THR A 43 -1.41 17.20 -11.84
N LYS A 44 -1.31 18.52 -11.72
CA LYS A 44 -1.64 19.48 -12.76
C LYS A 44 -0.53 20.51 -12.86
N VAL A 45 -0.30 20.97 -14.07
CA VAL A 45 0.66 22.03 -14.37
C VAL A 45 -0.12 23.20 -14.93
N GLU A 46 0.02 24.36 -14.31
CA GLU A 46 -0.71 25.58 -14.66
C GLU A 46 0.30 26.69 -14.98
N ASN A 47 0.02 27.49 -16.01
CA ASN A 47 0.82 28.68 -16.28
C ASN A 47 0.30 29.85 -15.45
N VAL A 48 1.17 30.41 -14.60
CA VAL A 48 0.86 31.53 -13.73
C VAL A 48 1.91 32.62 -13.97
N GLY A 49 1.52 33.67 -14.69
CA GLY A 49 2.37 34.85 -14.92
C GLY A 49 3.65 34.55 -15.71
N GLY A 50 3.59 33.64 -16.69
CA GLY A 50 4.74 33.26 -17.52
C GLY A 50 5.67 32.23 -16.89
N LYS A 51 5.33 31.72 -15.70
CA LYS A 51 6.00 30.58 -15.06
C LYS A 51 5.02 29.43 -14.89
N TRP A 52 5.56 28.23 -14.76
CA TRP A 52 4.80 27.01 -14.61
C TRP A 52 4.75 26.59 -13.15
N GLN A 53 3.53 26.53 -12.60
CA GLN A 53 3.24 26.08 -11.25
C GLN A 53 2.71 24.65 -11.29
N ILE A 54 3.18 23.82 -10.36
CA ILE A 54 2.69 22.45 -10.20
C ILE A 54 1.75 22.42 -9.01
N ILE A 55 0.57 21.86 -9.19
CA ILE A 55 -0.37 21.57 -8.11
C ILE A 55 -0.70 20.09 -8.10
N TRP A 56 -0.95 19.53 -6.93
CA TRP A 56 -1.24 18.10 -6.81
C TRP A 56 -2.18 17.82 -5.65
N ARG A 57 -2.84 16.67 -5.69
CA ARG A 57 -3.69 16.20 -4.59
C ARG A 57 -3.65 14.69 -4.45
N LYS A 58 -3.85 14.22 -3.22
CA LYS A 58 -4.04 12.79 -2.93
C LYS A 58 -5.50 12.43 -3.18
N VAL A 59 -5.73 11.31 -3.87
CA VAL A 59 -7.05 10.76 -4.14
C VAL A 59 -7.07 9.35 -3.56
N PHE A 60 -7.96 9.11 -2.62
CA PHE A 60 -8.12 7.78 -2.04
C PHE A 60 -8.70 6.82 -3.08
N THR A 61 -8.02 5.70 -3.30
CA THR A 61 -8.39 4.71 -4.33
C THR A 61 -8.89 3.40 -3.77
N GLY A 62 -8.71 3.15 -2.47
CA GLY A 62 -9.27 1.97 -1.80
C GLY A 62 -8.35 1.44 -0.72
N HIS A 63 -8.59 0.19 -0.30
CA HIS A 63 -7.70 -0.51 0.62
C HIS A 63 -7.13 -1.75 -0.06
N LYS A 64 -5.81 -1.91 0.02
CA LYS A 64 -5.13 -3.13 -0.38
C LYS A 64 -5.13 -4.08 0.82
N SER A 65 -6.05 -5.04 0.82
CA SER A 65 -6.05 -6.13 1.79
C SER A 65 -4.85 -7.04 1.52
N GLY A 66 -3.99 -7.24 2.52
CA GLY A 66 -2.78 -8.07 2.40
C GLY A 66 -3.03 -9.57 2.16
N CYS A 67 -4.28 -10.01 2.00
CA CYS A 67 -4.67 -11.38 1.64
C CYS A 67 -5.31 -11.38 0.25
N SER A 68 -4.53 -11.14 -0.79
CA SER A 68 -4.95 -11.39 -2.19
C SER A 68 -4.50 -12.77 -2.71
N GLY A 69 -3.78 -13.54 -1.88
CA GLY A 69 -3.59 -14.97 -2.07
C GLY A 69 -4.21 -15.68 -0.87
N GLY A 70 -5.09 -16.65 -1.11
CA GLY A 70 -5.66 -17.47 -0.06
C GLY A 70 -4.56 -17.97 0.88
N CYS A 71 -4.82 -17.89 2.17
CA CYS A 71 -3.95 -18.51 3.15
C CYS A 71 -4.00 -20.04 2.89
N ASN A 72 -3.00 -20.57 2.18
CA ASN A 72 -2.87 -22.02 2.01
C ASN A 72 -2.64 -22.75 3.34
N SER A 73 -2.44 -22.04 4.46
CA SER A 73 -2.37 -22.67 5.78
C SER A 73 -3.75 -23.00 6.37
N CYS A 74 -4.85 -22.52 5.80
CA CYS A 74 -6.19 -22.86 6.27
C CYS A 74 -6.80 -24.07 5.54
N HIS A 75 -6.07 -24.70 4.60
CA HIS A 75 -6.55 -25.85 3.85
C HIS A 75 -6.12 -27.20 4.41
N GLU A 76 -5.57 -27.24 5.62
CA GLU A 76 -5.46 -28.51 6.35
C GLU A 76 -6.67 -28.64 7.26
N THR A 77 -7.69 -29.36 6.79
CA THR A 77 -8.56 -30.12 7.71
C THR A 77 -7.62 -30.80 8.71
N PRO A 78 -7.71 -30.52 10.03
CA PRO A 78 -6.82 -31.15 10.98
C PRO A 78 -6.95 -32.66 10.80
N ALA A 79 -5.80 -33.34 10.61
CA ALA A 79 -5.78 -34.79 10.49
C ALA A 79 -6.65 -35.37 11.61
N LYS A 80 -7.62 -36.23 11.25
CA LYS A 80 -8.51 -36.88 12.23
C LYS A 80 -7.62 -37.42 13.35
N GLN A 81 -7.76 -36.87 14.54
CA GLN A 81 -6.95 -37.24 15.69
C GLN A 81 -7.02 -38.76 15.85
N ALA A 82 -5.91 -39.45 15.64
CA ALA A 82 -5.83 -40.87 15.96
C ALA A 82 -6.07 -41.01 17.46
N LYS A 83 -6.98 -41.91 17.86
CA LYS A 83 -7.27 -42.17 19.26
C LYS A 83 -5.94 -42.43 19.98
N ALA A 84 -5.64 -41.63 21.01
CA ALA A 84 -4.42 -41.80 21.78
C ALA A 84 -4.37 -43.21 22.38
N LYS A 85 -3.27 -43.94 22.15
CA LYS A 85 -3.07 -45.27 22.73
C LYS A 85 -2.59 -45.09 24.17
N ILE A 86 -3.46 -45.41 25.13
CA ILE A 86 -3.10 -45.41 26.55
C ILE A 86 -2.08 -46.54 26.76
N ILE A 87 -0.90 -46.20 27.26
CA ILE A 87 0.12 -47.16 27.69
C ILE A 87 -0.07 -47.36 29.20
N PRO A 88 -0.59 -48.50 29.67
CA PRO A 88 -0.73 -48.74 31.10
C PRO A 88 0.64 -48.94 31.74
N PHE A 89 0.94 -48.15 32.76
CA PHE A 89 2.09 -48.39 33.62
C PHE A 89 1.83 -49.65 34.45
N LYS A 90 2.70 -50.66 34.33
CA LYS A 90 2.68 -51.80 35.24
C LYS A 90 3.18 -51.32 36.60
N LYS A 91 2.39 -51.54 37.66
CA LYS A 91 2.85 -51.32 39.03
C LYS A 91 4.04 -52.25 39.31
N PRO A 92 5.07 -51.79 40.05
CA PRO A 92 6.11 -52.70 40.53
C PRO A 92 5.44 -53.76 41.41
N SER A 93 5.79 -55.02 41.19
CA SER A 93 5.46 -56.10 42.12
C SER A 93 6.35 -55.95 43.35
N ASP A 94 5.74 -55.90 44.54
CA ASP A 94 6.44 -56.05 45.83
C ASP A 94 7.21 -57.38 45.90
#